data_AF-A0A372GEQ2-F1
#
_entry.id   AF-A0A372GEQ2-F1
#
_cell.length_a   1.000
_cell.length_b   1.000
_cell.length_c   1.000
_cell.angle_alpha   90.00
_cell.angle_beta   90.00
_cell.angle_gamma   90.00
#
_symmetry.space_group_name_H-M   'P 1'
#
loop_
_entity.id
_entity.type
_entity.pdbx_description
1 polymer ?
#
loop_
_entity_poly.entity_id
_entity_poly.type
_entity_poly.pdbx_seq_one_letter_code
_entity_poly.pdbx_strand_id
1 'polypeptide(L)' 'MLWDEPTARLDLRSERALVEGAARLLVGRTAVLVAHRPALVGVADRVVRLEGGRVAGDVRGAAA' A
#
# COMPACT_ATOMS: atom_id res chain seq x y z
N MET A 1 0.68 -0.13 -12.06
CA MET A 1 1.17 1.16 -11.49
C MET A 1 2.24 0.85 -10.44
N LEU A 2 3.25 1.69 -10.29
CA LEU A 2 4.30 1.52 -9.29
C LEU A 2 4.39 2.80 -8.44
N TRP A 3 4.09 2.69 -7.14
CA TRP A 3 4.21 3.81 -6.20
C TRP A 3 5.28 3.48 -5.18
N ASP A 4 6.30 4.34 -5.10
CA ASP A 4 7.38 4.21 -4.13
C ASP A 4 7.20 5.27 -3.03
N GLU A 5 6.81 4.81 -1.85
CA GLU A 5 6.56 5.62 -0.66
C GLU A 5 5.71 6.90 -0.89
N PRO A 6 4.52 6.79 -1.49
CA PRO A 6 3.72 7.98 -1.87
C PRO A 6 3.19 8.79 -0.69
N THR A 7 3.29 8.24 0.53
CA THR A 7 2.91 8.92 1.79
C THR A 7 4.10 9.50 2.54
N ALA A 8 5.33 9.37 2.00
CA ALA A 8 6.51 9.97 2.60
C ALA A 8 6.28 11.48 2.76
N ARG A 9 6.46 11.97 3.99
CA ARG A 9 6.35 13.40 4.35
C ARG A 9 4.94 14.01 4.28
N LEU A 10 3.89 13.20 4.12
CA LEU A 10 2.51 13.70 4.25
C LEU A 10 2.09 13.75 5.72
N ASP A 11 1.35 14.80 6.06
CA ASP A 11 0.62 14.87 7.33
C ASP A 11 -0.55 13.86 7.34
N LEU A 12 -1.13 13.62 8.51
CA LEU A 12 -2.20 12.63 8.70
C LEU A 12 -3.45 12.90 7.85
N ARG A 13 -3.82 14.16 7.62
CA ARG A 13 -5.00 14.50 6.81
C ARG A 13 -4.73 14.22 5.34
N SER A 14 -3.58 14.66 4.84
CA SER A 14 -3.18 14.44 3.44
C SER A 14 -3.00 12.95 3.13
N GLU A 15 -2.45 12.18 4.07
CA GLU A 15 -2.34 10.72 3.94
C GLU A 15 -3.71 10.05 3.85
N ARG A 16 -4.68 10.42 4.70
CA ARG A 16 -6.05 9.86 4.63
C ARG A 16 -6.69 10.11 3.27
N ALA A 17 -6.58 11.35 2.77
CA ALA A 17 -7.10 11.70 1.45
C ALA A 17 -6.44 10.87 0.34
N LEU A 18 -5.12 10.64 0.43
CA LEU A 18 -4.40 9.78 -0.50
C LEU A 18 -4.88 8.33 -0.44
N VAL A 19 -5.05 7.76 0.76
CA VAL A 19 -5.52 6.39 0.96
C VAL A 19 -6.93 6.20 0.40
N GLU A 20 -7.85 7.13 0.67
CA GLU A 20 -9.21 7.10 0.11
C GLU A 20 -9.22 7.21 -1.42
N GLY A 21 -8.37 8.08 -1.97
CA GLY A 21 -8.19 8.21 -3.41
C GLY A 21 -7.62 6.93 -4.03
N ALA A 22 -6.60 6.34 -3.39
CA ALA A 22 -5.96 5.10 -3.81
C ALA A 22 -6.95 3.94 -3.81
N ALA A 23 -7.78 3.79 -2.77
CA ALA A 23 -8.79 2.74 -2.71
C ALA A 23 -9.75 2.76 -3.91
N ARG A 24 -10.10 3.95 -4.43
CA ARG A 24 -10.93 4.07 -5.64
C ARG A 24 -10.12 3.91 -6.93
N LEU A 25 -8.92 4.47 -6.96
CA LEU A 25 -8.07 4.43 -8.15
C LEU A 25 -7.61 2.99 -8.44
N LEU A 26 -7.26 2.21 -7.44
CA LEU A 26 -6.63 0.90 -7.67
C LEU A 26 -7.61 -0.19 -8.11
N VAL A 27 -8.92 0.01 -7.96
CA VAL A 27 -9.95 -0.95 -8.42
C VAL A 27 -9.78 -1.29 -9.90
N GLY A 28 -9.74 -2.60 -10.19
CA GLY A 28 -9.60 -3.12 -11.55
C GLY A 28 -8.22 -2.89 -12.17
N ARG A 29 -7.23 -2.45 -11.39
CA ARG A 29 -5.87 -2.17 -11.87
C ARG A 29 -4.84 -2.89 -11.01
N THR A 30 -3.82 -3.44 -11.65
CA THR A 30 -2.66 -3.98 -10.94
C THR A 30 -1.73 -2.85 -10.51
N ALA A 31 -1.46 -2.76 -9.21
CA ALA A 31 -0.49 -1.85 -8.64
C ALA A 31 0.47 -2.56 -7.69
N VAL A 32 1.71 -2.07 -7.67
CA VAL A 32 2.73 -2.44 -6.70
C VAL A 32 3.02 -1.20 -5.88
N LEU A 33 2.87 -1.31 -4.56
CA LEU A 33 3.01 -0.23 -3.60
C LEU A 33 4.16 -0.56 -2.67
N VAL A 34 5.10 0.36 -2.51
CA VAL A 34 6.12 0.31 -1.46
C VAL A 34 5.72 1.32 -0.40
N ALA A 35 5.56 0.87 0.84
CA ALA A 35 5.10 1.71 1.92
C ALA A 35 5.76 1.33 3.25
N HIS A 36 6.21 2.35 3.98
CA HIS A 36 6.67 2.23 5.37
C HIS A 36 5.54 2.46 6.38
N ARG A 37 4.37 2.96 5.93
CA ARG A 37 3.25 3.36 6.79
C ARG A 37 2.07 2.39 6.66
N PRO A 38 1.48 1.92 7.78
CA PRO A 38 0.39 0.94 7.75
C PRO A 38 -0.88 1.39 7.01
N ALA A 39 -1.15 2.70 6.92
CA ALA A 39 -2.39 3.21 6.34
C ALA A 39 -2.56 2.81 4.86
N LEU A 40 -1.47 2.82 4.07
CA LEU A 40 -1.51 2.41 2.67
C LEU A 40 -1.45 0.88 2.50
N VAL A 41 -0.89 0.16 3.47
CA VAL A 41 -0.90 -1.31 3.47
C VAL A 41 -2.34 -1.84 3.53
N GLY A 42 -3.23 -1.13 4.23
CA GLY A 42 -4.64 -1.51 4.37
C GLY A 42 -5.46 -1.51 3.06
N VAL A 43 -4.99 -0.87 1.99
CA VAL A 43 -5.69 -0.89 0.69
C VAL A 43 -5.19 -1.99 -0.26
N ALA A 44 -4.18 -2.76 0.15
CA ALA A 44 -3.58 -3.78 -0.69
C ALA A 44 -4.24 -5.15 -0.52
N ASP A 45 -4.51 -5.82 -1.63
CA ASP A 45 -5.06 -7.19 -1.65
C ASP A 45 -4.02 -8.24 -1.19
N ARG A 46 -2.73 -7.90 -1.29
CA ARG A 46 -1.60 -8.73 -0.86
C ARG A 46 -0.49 -7.86 -0.30
N VAL A 47 0.07 -8.30 0.81
CA VAL A 47 1.16 -7.63 1.53
C VAL A 47 2.34 -8.57 1.60
N VAL A 48 3.45 -8.17 1.00
CA VAL A 48 4.72 -8.91 1.03
C VAL A 48 5.71 -8.14 1.90
N ARG A 49 6.15 -8.75 3.00
CA ARG A 49 7.17 -8.16 3.88
C ARG A 49 8.55 -8.63 3.45
N LEU A 50 9.45 -7.67 3.26
CA LEU A 50 10.85 -7.92 2.92
C LEU A 50 11.75 -7.64 4.12
N GLU A 51 12.66 -8.56 4.42
CA GLU A 51 13.70 -8.40 5.45
C GLU A 51 15.03 -8.94 4.90
N GLY A 52 16.11 -8.17 5.01
CA GLY A 52 17.43 -8.60 4.53
C GLY A 52 17.47 -8.99 3.04
N GLY A 53 16.65 -8.35 2.20
CA GLY A 53 16.54 -8.67 0.77
C GLY A 53 15.79 -9.98 0.46
N ARG A 54 15.09 -10.57 1.43
CA ARG A 54 14.32 -11.80 1.28
C ARG A 54 12.86 -11.58 1.68
N VAL A 55 11.97 -12.40 1.13
CA VAL A 55 10.56 -12.43 1.57
C VAL A 55 10.50 -13.08 2.95
N ALA A 56 10.11 -12.28 3.95
CA ALA A 56 9.95 -12.71 5.34
C ALA A 56 8.49 -12.96 5.72
N GLY A 57 7.54 -12.53 4.88
CA GLY A 57 6.13 -12.81 5.04
C GLY A 57 5.33 -12.46 3.80
N ASP A 58 4.25 -13.18 3.58
CA ASP A 58 3.35 -12.99 2.46
C ASP A 58 1.92 -13.26 2.93
N VAL A 59 1.12 -12.21 3.00
CA VAL A 59 -0.26 -12.26 3.46
C VAL A 59 -1.14 -11.77 2.34
N ARG A 60 -2.17 -12.54 1.99
CA ARG A 60 -3.25 -12.06 1.12
C ARG A 60 -4.37 -11.54 2.01
N GLY A 61 -4.76 -10.29 1.81
CA GLY A 61 -5.95 -9.72 2.42
C GLY A 61 -7.20 -10.41 1.89
N ALA A 62 -8.27 -10.38 2.68
CA ALA A 62 -9.57 -10.95 2.32
C ALA A 62 -10.40 -10.06 1.38
N ALA A 63 -9.84 -8.96 0.87
CA ALA A 63 -10.54 -8.04 -0.03
C ALA A 63 -10.61 -8.67 -1.44
N ALA A 64 -11.62 -9.50 -1.64
CA ALA A 64 -12.29 -9.69 -2.91
C ALA A 64 -13.69 -9.07 -2.80
#